data_AF-A0A940UYH0-F1
#
_entry.id   AF-A0A940UYH0-F1
#
_cell.length_a   1.000
_cell.length_b   1.000
_cell.length_c   1.000
_cell.angle_alpha   90.00
_cell.angle_beta   90.00
_cell.angle_gamma   90.00
#
_symmetry.space_group_name_H-M   'P 1'
#
loop_
_entity.id
_entity.type
_entity.pdbx_description
1 polymer ?
#
loop_
_entity_poly.entity_id
_entity_poly.type
_entity_poly.pdbx_seq_one_letter_code
_entity_poly.pdbx_strand_id
1 'polypeptide(L)' 'LKREEIRVETDLRNEKLGLKIRESVVKKIPYMVIAGKNEVESNTLTARVRDGGELKDIRLEDFIERVKDEISSRR' A
#
# COMPACT_ATOMS: atom_id res chain seq x y z
N LEU A 1 5.06 -8.02 -5.28
CA LEU A 1 5.62 -7.48 -4.02
C LEU A 1 6.70 -8.38 -3.42
N LYS A 2 6.42 -9.51 -2.74
CA LYS A 2 7.48 -10.39 -2.18
C LYS A 2 8.47 -10.95 -3.22
N ARG A 3 7.97 -11.23 -4.43
CA ARG A 3 8.76 -11.74 -5.56
C ARG A 3 9.74 -10.71 -6.14
N GLU A 4 9.60 -9.46 -5.73
CA GLU A 4 10.31 -8.30 -6.23
C GLU A 4 11.21 -7.69 -5.13
N GLU A 5 11.53 -8.49 -4.10
CA GLU A 5 12.31 -8.08 -2.90
C GLU A 5 11.69 -6.93 -2.07
N ILE A 6 10.41 -6.62 -2.30
CA ILE A 6 9.69 -5.60 -1.55
C ILE A 6 9.18 -6.21 -0.22
N ARG A 7 9.57 -5.60 0.90
CA ARG A 7 9.11 -5.98 2.23
C ARG A 7 7.64 -5.59 2.39
N VAL A 8 6.75 -6.59 2.27
CA VAL A 8 5.31 -6.43 2.45
C VAL A 8 4.80 -7.33 3.57
N GLU A 9 3.92 -6.78 4.40
CA GLU A 9 3.18 -7.50 5.44
C GLU A 9 1.68 -7.32 5.17
N THR A 10 0.94 -8.42 5.11
CA THR A 10 -0.50 -8.40 4.88
C THR A 10 -1.23 -8.46 6.22
N ASP A 11 -1.93 -7.39 6.58
CA ASP A 11 -2.76 -7.36 7.79
C ASP A 11 -4.23 -7.68 7.44
N LEU A 12 -4.62 -8.94 7.64
CA LEU A 12 -5.98 -9.45 7.39
C LEU A 12 -6.93 -9.32 8.60
N ARG A 13 -6.52 -8.64 9.68
CA ARG A 13 -7.36 -8.53 10.89
C ARG A 13 -8.63 -7.75 10.58
N ASN A 14 -9.78 -8.20 11.07
CA ASN A 14 -11.05 -7.50 10.86
C ASN A 14 -11.22 -6.36 11.88
N GLU A 15 -10.25 -5.45 11.93
CA GLU A 15 -10.22 -4.28 12.80
C GLU A 15 -10.60 -3.01 12.04
N LYS A 16 -11.02 -1.97 12.78
CA LYS A 16 -11.39 -0.68 12.19
C LYS A 16 -10.23 -0.13 11.35
N LEU A 17 -10.53 0.33 10.13
CA LEU A 17 -9.56 0.93 9.22
C LEU A 17 -8.74 2.04 9.91
N GLY A 18 -9.40 2.89 10.72
CA GLY A 18 -8.75 3.96 11.46
C GLY A 18 -7.70 3.49 12.48
N LEU A 19 -7.89 2.31 13.10
CA LEU A 19 -6.89 1.74 14.00
C LEU A 19 -5.66 1.28 13.21
N LYS A 20 -5.87 0.55 12.12
CA LYS A 20 -4.79 0.10 11.24
C LYS A 20 -3.97 1.26 10.69
N ILE A 21 -4.64 2.34 10.25
CA ILE A 21 -3.95 3.55 9.76
C ILE A 21 -3.02 4.12 10.85
N ARG A 22 -3.51 4.24 12.08
CA ARG A 22 -2.69 4.73 13.20
C ARG A 22 -1.52 3.79 13.49
N GLU A 23 -1.74 2.48 13.51
CA GLU A 23 -0.66 1.50 13.69
C GLU A 23 0.41 1.59 12.59
N SER A 24 0.00 1.72 11.32
CA SER A 24 0.92 1.85 10.19
C SER A 24 1.76 3.13 10.27
N VAL A 25 1.18 4.23 10.73
CA VAL A 25 1.90 5.49 10.98
C VAL A 25 2.91 5.32 12.13
N VAL A 26 2.51 4.68 13.25
CA VAL A 26 3.40 4.40 14.39
C VAL A 26 4.56 3.48 13.97
N LYS A 27 4.27 2.45 13.17
CA LYS A 27 5.27 1.53 12.59
C LYS A 27 6.12 2.17 11.48
N LYS A 28 5.89 3.45 11.15
CA LYS A 28 6.58 4.21 10.09
C LYS A 28 6.53 3.50 8.73
N ILE A 29 5.42 2.84 8.42
CA ILE A 29 5.23 2.16 7.15
C ILE A 29 5.08 3.24 6.06
N PRO A 30 5.92 3.25 5.01
CA PRO A 30 5.89 4.28 3.98
C PRO A 30 4.60 4.23 3.15
N TYR A 31 4.11 3.01 2.87
CA TYR A 31 2.95 2.76 2.02
C TYR A 31 1.97 1.81 2.70
N MET A 32 0.70 2.21 2.76
CA MET A 32 -0.42 1.39 3.21
C MET A 32 -1.35 1.10 2.02
N VAL A 33 -1.38 -0.15 1.58
CA VAL A 33 -2.26 -0.58 0.49
C VAL A 33 -3.59 -1.04 1.07
N ILE A 34 -4.67 -0.54 0.48
CA ILE A 34 -6.05 -0.88 0.79
C ILE A 34 -6.64 -1.50 -0.48
N ALA A 35 -6.99 -2.78 -0.39
CA ALA A 35 -7.67 -3.52 -1.44
C ALA A 35 -9.01 -4.01 -0.87
N GLY A 36 -10.10 -3.34 -1.26
CA GLY A 36 -11.47 -3.78 -0.97
C GLY A 36 -12.00 -4.69 -2.07
N LYS A 37 -13.27 -5.10 -1.94
CA LYS A 37 -13.93 -5.94 -2.96
C LYS A 37 -14.00 -5.25 -4.32
N ASN A 38 -14.36 -3.98 -4.35
CA ASN A 38 -14.53 -3.21 -5.59
C ASN A 38 -13.20 -3.05 -6.33
N GLU A 39 -12.13 -2.82 -5.57
CA GLU A 39 -10.77 -2.68 -6.08
C GLU A 39 -10.25 -4.02 -6.64
N VAL A 40 -10.51 -5.13 -5.94
CA VAL A 40 -10.16 -6.48 -6.42
C VAL A 40 -10.92 -6.84 -7.70
N GLU A 41 -12.20 -6.49 -7.83
CA GLU A 41 -12.97 -6.70 -9.07
C GLU A 41 -12.45 -5.83 -10.22
N SER A 42 -11.96 -4.63 -9.92
CA SER A 42 -11.47 -3.68 -10.93
C SER A 42 -9.97 -3.82 -11.21
N ASN A 43 -9.27 -4.76 -10.56
CA ASN A 43 -7.80 -4.86 -10.55
C ASN A 43 -7.09 -3.52 -10.18
N THR A 44 -7.76 -2.70 -9.39
CA THR A 44 -7.20 -1.47 -8.84
C THR A 44 -6.86 -1.65 -7.35
N LEU A 45 -6.21 -0.66 -6.77
CA LEU A 45 -5.93 -0.56 -5.35
C LEU A 45 -5.86 0.91 -4.95
N THR A 46 -6.09 1.16 -3.66
CA THR A 46 -5.84 2.46 -3.06
C THR A 46 -4.59 2.37 -2.19
N ALA A 47 -3.59 3.21 -2.44
CA ALA A 47 -2.39 3.29 -1.63
C ALA A 47 -2.34 4.62 -0.87
N ARG A 48 -2.20 4.57 0.46
CA ARG A 48 -1.91 5.73 1.30
C ARG A 48 -0.43 5.83 1.59
N VAL A 49 0.09 7.04 1.48
CA VAL A 49 1.47 7.39 1.80
C VAL A 49 1.53 7.98 3.20
N ARG A 50 2.63 7.72 3.92
CA ARG A 50 2.83 8.26 5.27
C ARG A 50 2.75 9.79 5.34
N ASP A 51 3.18 10.49 4.29
CA ASP A 51 3.15 11.97 4.21
C ASP A 51 1.76 12.57 3.99
N GLY A 52 0.69 11.77 4.11
CA GLY A 52 -0.70 12.23 3.97
C GLY A 52 -1.21 12.23 2.54
N GLY A 53 -0.39 11.81 1.58
CA GLY A 53 -0.82 11.53 0.21
C GLY A 53 -1.69 10.27 0.12
N GLU A 54 -2.69 10.30 -0.74
CA GLU A 54 -3.52 9.14 -1.06
C GLU A 54 -3.60 8.98 -2.58
N LEU A 55 -3.34 7.76 -3.04
CA LEU A 55 -3.41 7.35 -4.42
C LEU A 55 -4.58 6.39 -4.55
N LYS A 56 -5.69 6.85 -5.12
CA LYS A 56 -6.87 6.03 -5.38
C LYS A 56 -6.82 5.44 -6.79
N ASP A 57 -7.48 4.31 -6.97
CA ASP A 57 -7.73 3.69 -8.27
C ASP A 57 -6.46 3.44 -9.11
N ILE A 58 -5.33 3.16 -8.44
CA ILE A 58 -4.10 2.77 -9.12
C ILE A 58 -4.17 1.29 -9.47
N ARG A 59 -3.70 0.91 -10.66
CA ARG A 59 -3.60 -0.52 -10.99
C ARG A 59 -2.49 -1.18 -10.18
N LEU A 60 -2.67 -2.46 -9.88
CA LEU A 60 -1.68 -3.23 -9.13
C LEU A 60 -0.28 -3.18 -9.80
N GLU A 61 -0.24 -3.23 -11.13
CA GLU A 61 1.00 -3.19 -11.92
C GLU A 61 1.72 -1.85 -11.79
N ASP A 62 0.99 -0.74 -12.02
CA ASP A 62 1.51 0.62 -11.87
C ASP A 62 2.04 0.88 -10.44
N PHE A 63 1.35 0.35 -9.43
CA PHE A 63 1.80 0.46 -8.04
C PHE A 63 3.13 -0.27 -7.80
N ILE A 64 3.27 -1.48 -8.35
CA ILE A 64 4.51 -2.26 -8.21
C ILE A 64 5.67 -1.54 -8.88
N GLU A 65 5.48 -1.02 -10.10
CA GLU A 65 6.52 -0.24 -10.79
C GLU A 65 6.91 1.01 -10.00
N ARG A 66 5.92 1.75 -9.49
CA ARG A 66 6.19 2.94 -8.68
C ARG A 66 6.96 2.63 -7.41
N VAL A 67 6.57 1.59 -6.67
CA VAL A 67 7.28 1.18 -5.44
C VAL A 67 8.68 0.68 -5.77
N LYS A 68 8.87 -0.04 -6.88
CA LYS A 68 10.19 -0.46 -7.35
C LYS A 68 11.07 0.73 -7.72
N ASP A 69 10.52 1.68 -8.47
CA ASP A 69 11.23 2.90 -8.83
C ASP A 69 11.66 3.64 -7.58
N GLU A 70 10.79 3.77 -6.58
CA GLU A 70 11.13 4.44 -5.32
C GLU A 70 12.16 3.67 -4.47
N ILE A 71 12.13 2.34 -4.48
CA ILE A 71 13.14 1.50 -3.83
C ILE A 71 14.48 1.56 -4.56
N SER A 72 14.46 1.65 -5.90
CA SER A 72 15.66 1.71 -6.75
C SER A 72 16.26 3.13 -6.82
N SER A 73 15.41 4.15 -6.75
CA SER A 73 15.72 5.58 -6.77
C SER A 73 16.07 6.12 -5.39
N ARG A 74 16.26 5.23 -4.41
CA ARG A 74 16.45 5.57 -3.01
C ARG A 74 17.69 6.44 -2.79
N ARG A 75 17.41 7.75 -2.64
CA ARG A 75 18.01 8.61 -1.61
C ARG A 75 17.39 8.31 -0.25
#